data_AF-A0A933LSI3-F1
#
_entry.id   AF-A0A933LSI3-F1
#
_cell.length_a   1.000
_cell.length_b   1.000
_cell.length_c   1.000
_cell.angle_alpha   90.00
_cell.angle_beta   90.00
_cell.angle_gamma   90.00
#
_symmetry.space_group_name_H-M   'P 1'
#
loop_
_entity.id
_entity.type
_entity.pdbx_description
1 polymer ?
#
loop_
_entity_poly.entity_id
_entity_poly.type
_entity_poly.pdbx_seq_one_letter_code
_entity_poly.pdbx_strand_id
1 'polypeptide(L)'
;MDAPKVGLMSSIKQGIVEAIKGTEEIATTIVDAVAHTMVSALKGTAQVTTSAANAISDVVRGAFHAVVEVGGDIGSTTKGVVLGVLRGTKETGGATLEMIGQLGETVIKATAEVTGDLGTAAKQLIEGVIEGAKELGLDVTAAASAAANGAIKAASEIGSEAGQKVRHALTGTIAGVKVVLKEPFKK
;
A
#
# COMPACT_ATOMS: atom_id res chain seq x y z
N MET A 1 -10.32 14.73 30.67
CA MET A 1 -10.60 15.27 29.33
C MET A 1 -9.96 14.30 28.37
N ASP A 2 -10.69 13.24 27.98
CA ASP A 2 -10.22 12.28 26.99
C ASP A 2 -10.09 13.00 25.65
N ALA A 3 -8.87 13.02 25.10
CA ALA A 3 -8.67 13.42 23.72
C ALA A 3 -9.59 12.54 22.84
N PRO A 4 -10.27 13.11 21.83
CA PRO A 4 -11.02 12.28 20.90
C PRO A 4 -10.03 11.25 20.34
N LYS A 5 -10.41 9.96 20.34
CA LYS A 5 -9.65 8.92 19.64
C LYS A 5 -9.65 9.29 18.16
N VAL A 6 -8.66 10.07 17.75
CA VAL A 6 -8.36 10.33 16.34
C VAL A 6 -8.12 8.96 15.74
N GLY A 7 -9.00 8.53 14.82
CA GLY A 7 -8.88 7.22 14.19
C GLY A 7 -7.53 7.10 13.49
N LEU A 8 -6.98 5.87 13.38
CA LEU A 8 -5.65 5.60 12.82
C LEU A 8 -5.42 6.31 11.48
N MET A 9 -6.43 6.32 10.61
CA MET A 9 -6.42 7.04 9.33
C MET A 9 -6.19 8.55 9.49
N SER A 10 -6.84 9.20 10.46
CA SER A 10 -6.67 10.63 10.68
C SER A 10 -5.31 10.94 11.33
N SER A 11 -4.81 10.07 12.20
CA SER A 11 -3.48 10.23 12.82
C SER A 11 -2.38 10.13 11.77
N ILE A 12 -2.43 9.12 10.90
CA ILE A 12 -1.42 8.99 9.84
C ILE A 12 -1.50 10.14 8.84
N LYS A 13 -2.73 10.57 8.52
CA LYS A 13 -2.93 11.68 7.59
C LYS A 13 -2.25 12.94 8.13
N GLN A 14 -2.52 13.30 9.38
CA GLN A 14 -1.92 14.47 10.03
C GLN A 14 -0.39 14.36 10.12
N GLY A 15 0.12 13.21 10.57
CA GLY A 15 1.57 12.98 10.68
C GLY A 15 2.29 13.13 9.34
N ILE A 16 1.73 12.60 8.25
CA ILE A 16 2.32 12.73 6.91
C ILE A 16 2.22 14.18 6.40
N VAL A 17 1.08 14.87 6.58
CA VAL A 17 0.93 16.27 6.16
C VAL A 17 1.96 17.17 6.87
N GLU A 18 2.13 17.00 8.18
CA GLU A 18 3.11 17.75 8.97
C GLU A 18 4.55 17.45 8.52
N ALA A 19 4.87 16.17 8.31
CA ALA A 19 6.21 15.75 7.93
C ALA A 19 6.60 16.21 6.50
N ILE A 20 5.65 16.19 5.55
CA ILE A 20 5.88 16.71 4.19
C ILE A 20 6.08 18.23 4.21
N LYS A 21 5.33 18.97 5.04
CA LYS A 21 5.50 20.43 5.16
C LYS A 21 6.83 20.82 5.83
N GLY A 22 7.40 19.93 6.64
CA GLY A 22 8.62 20.17 7.40
C GLY A 22 9.92 19.73 6.72
N THR A 23 9.85 19.07 5.56
CA THR A 23 11.03 18.46 4.91
C THR A 23 11.04 18.68 3.40
N GLU A 24 12.24 18.73 2.80
CA GLU A 24 12.39 18.69 1.34
C GLU A 24 12.39 17.24 0.79
N GLU A 25 12.69 16.25 1.65
CA GLU A 25 12.78 14.84 1.26
C GLU A 25 11.48 14.07 1.57
N ILE A 26 10.55 14.14 0.63
CA ILE A 26 9.17 13.64 0.79
C ILE A 26 9.09 12.11 0.81
N ALA A 27 9.89 11.43 -0.02
CA ALA A 27 9.73 9.99 -0.24
C ALA A 27 10.11 9.15 1.00
N THR A 28 11.27 9.41 1.60
CA THR A 28 11.75 8.72 2.81
C THR A 28 10.89 9.07 4.02
N THR A 29 10.48 10.33 4.14
CA THR A 29 9.56 10.80 5.17
C THR A 29 8.24 10.02 5.17
N ILE A 30 7.67 9.74 4.00
CA ILE A 30 6.43 8.96 3.88
C ILE A 30 6.66 7.52 4.31
N VAL A 31 7.76 6.89 3.89
CA VAL A 31 8.09 5.52 4.29
C VAL A 31 8.19 5.41 5.81
N ASP A 32 8.89 6.34 6.45
CA ASP A 32 9.13 6.32 7.90
C ASP A 32 7.85 6.60 8.70
N ALA A 33 7.05 7.59 8.29
CA ALA A 33 5.78 7.90 8.93
C ALA A 33 4.79 6.73 8.83
N VAL A 34 4.72 6.09 7.66
CA VAL A 34 3.88 4.93 7.44
C VAL A 34 4.35 3.72 8.24
N ALA A 35 5.65 3.42 8.24
CA ALA A 35 6.22 2.32 9.01
C ALA A 35 5.98 2.50 10.51
N HIS A 36 6.24 3.70 11.05
CA HIS A 36 6.02 4.01 12.47
C HIS A 36 4.56 3.84 12.88
N THR A 37 3.64 4.32 12.04
CA THR A 37 2.20 4.21 12.32
C THR A 37 1.73 2.76 12.25
N MET A 38 2.23 1.99 11.28
CA MET A 38 1.90 0.58 11.15
C MET A 38 2.42 -0.23 12.35
N VAL A 39 3.67 0.01 12.79
CA VAL A 39 4.22 -0.58 14.03
C VAL A 39 3.34 -0.24 15.23
N SER A 40 2.94 1.02 15.37
CA SER A 40 2.10 1.49 16.48
C SER A 40 0.72 0.83 16.46
N ALA A 41 0.10 0.70 15.28
CA ALA A 41 -1.18 0.02 15.11
C ALA A 41 -1.09 -1.46 15.48
N LEU A 42 -0.03 -2.16 15.06
CA LEU A 42 0.15 -3.58 15.35
C LEU A 42 0.48 -3.83 16.83
N LYS A 43 1.31 -2.99 17.45
CA LYS A 43 1.63 -3.08 18.90
C LYS A 43 0.43 -2.73 19.79
N GLY A 44 -0.40 -1.79 19.35
CA GLY A 44 -1.61 -1.38 20.09
C GLY A 44 -2.77 -2.38 20.02
N THR A 45 -2.70 -3.41 19.17
CA THR A 45 -3.84 -4.30 18.84
C THR A 45 -3.68 -5.74 19.34
N ALA A 46 -3.14 -5.93 20.55
CA ALA A 46 -2.80 -7.22 21.19
C ALA A 46 -3.87 -8.35 21.22
N GLN A 47 -5.02 -8.26 20.55
CA GLN A 47 -6.11 -9.24 20.65
C GLN A 47 -6.82 -9.75 19.36
N VAL A 48 -6.62 -9.26 18.12
CA VAL A 48 -7.48 -9.76 17.00
C VAL A 48 -6.83 -9.74 15.61
N THR A 49 -6.85 -10.85 14.88
CA THR A 49 -6.38 -10.99 13.48
C THR A 49 -7.04 -10.01 12.49
N THR A 50 -8.26 -9.54 12.78
CA THR A 50 -8.98 -8.51 12.01
C THR A 50 -8.31 -7.13 12.09
N SER A 51 -7.38 -6.90 13.03
CA SER A 51 -6.73 -5.60 13.22
C SER A 51 -5.75 -5.23 12.10
N ALA A 52 -5.07 -6.22 11.50
CA ALA A 52 -4.02 -5.96 10.51
C ALA A 52 -4.58 -5.45 9.18
N ALA A 53 -5.64 -6.07 8.65
CA ALA A 53 -6.27 -5.63 7.41
C ALA A 53 -6.89 -4.23 7.55
N ASN A 54 -7.53 -3.95 8.70
CA ASN A 54 -8.05 -2.62 9.01
C ASN A 54 -6.92 -1.60 9.16
N ALA A 55 -5.82 -1.96 9.82
CA ALA A 55 -4.66 -1.09 9.95
C ALA A 55 -4.03 -0.77 8.59
N ILE A 56 -3.86 -1.77 7.71
CA ILE A 56 -3.41 -1.55 6.32
C ILE A 56 -4.36 -0.57 5.62
N SER A 57 -5.67 -0.80 5.72
CA SER A 57 -6.66 0.04 5.08
C SER A 57 -6.62 1.49 5.57
N ASP A 58 -6.56 1.70 6.87
CA ASP A 58 -6.51 3.03 7.49
C ASP A 58 -5.20 3.76 7.17
N VAL A 59 -4.09 3.03 7.21
CA VAL A 59 -2.74 3.53 6.90
C VAL A 59 -2.66 3.98 5.45
N VAL A 60 -3.04 3.11 4.50
CA VAL A 60 -2.97 3.43 3.06
C VAL A 60 -3.90 4.58 2.71
N ARG A 61 -5.15 4.56 3.17
CA ARG A 61 -6.12 5.64 2.90
C ARG A 61 -5.68 6.95 3.52
N GLY A 62 -5.23 6.93 4.77
CA GLY A 62 -4.79 8.14 5.46
C GLY A 62 -3.55 8.75 4.80
N ALA A 63 -2.61 7.91 4.34
CA ALA A 63 -1.45 8.37 3.57
C ALA A 63 -1.86 8.98 2.24
N PHE A 64 -2.75 8.35 1.48
CA PHE A 64 -3.19 8.90 0.19
C PHE A 64 -3.97 10.21 0.36
N HIS A 65 -4.83 10.31 1.38
CA HIS A 65 -5.50 11.57 1.70
C HIS A 65 -4.52 12.67 2.12
N ALA A 66 -3.43 12.34 2.82
CA ALA A 66 -2.40 13.31 3.15
C ALA A 66 -1.70 13.82 1.90
N VAL A 67 -1.34 12.91 0.99
CA VAL A 67 -0.68 13.23 -0.27
C VAL A 67 -1.56 14.13 -1.14
N VAL A 68 -2.86 13.82 -1.27
CA VAL A 68 -3.80 14.69 -1.99
C VAL A 68 -3.91 16.08 -1.33
N GLU A 69 -3.96 16.14 0.00
CA GLU A 69 -4.08 17.43 0.72
C GLU A 69 -2.87 18.34 0.51
N VAL A 70 -1.66 17.79 0.42
CA VAL A 70 -0.45 18.56 0.12
C VAL A 70 -0.20 18.76 -1.38
N GLY A 71 -1.11 18.28 -2.25
CA GLY A 71 -0.99 18.38 -3.70
C GLY A 71 0.06 17.45 -4.31
N GLY A 72 0.44 16.38 -3.61
CA GLY A 72 1.39 15.38 -4.08
C GLY A 72 0.78 14.38 -5.07
N ASP A 73 1.65 13.66 -5.77
CA ASP A 73 1.25 12.66 -6.76
C ASP A 73 1.12 11.26 -6.11
N ILE A 74 -0.08 10.70 -6.16
CA ILE A 74 -0.39 9.39 -5.56
C ILE A 74 0.37 8.26 -6.24
N GLY A 75 0.55 8.35 -7.56
CA GLY A 75 1.25 7.33 -8.34
C GLY A 75 2.66 7.10 -7.80
N SER A 76 3.49 8.13 -7.84
CA SER A 76 4.88 8.13 -7.35
C SER A 76 5.01 7.91 -5.84
N THR A 77 4.01 8.31 -5.05
CA THR A 77 4.02 8.12 -3.59
C THR A 77 3.62 6.72 -3.15
N THR A 78 2.88 5.98 -4.00
CA THR A 78 2.39 4.63 -3.69
C THR A 78 3.52 3.70 -3.27
N LYS A 79 4.68 3.79 -3.94
CA LYS A 79 5.86 2.98 -3.60
C LYS A 79 6.29 3.18 -2.15
N GLY A 80 6.37 4.43 -1.70
CA GLY A 80 6.80 4.78 -0.35
C GLY A 80 5.82 4.29 0.72
N VAL A 81 4.51 4.43 0.46
CA VAL A 81 3.47 3.92 1.37
C VAL A 81 3.56 2.40 1.50
N VAL A 82 3.67 1.69 0.38
CA VAL A 82 3.77 0.22 0.36
C VAL A 82 5.02 -0.26 1.10
N LEU A 83 6.16 0.37 0.84
CA LEU A 83 7.41 0.05 1.51
C LEU A 83 7.30 0.31 3.03
N GLY A 84 6.71 1.42 3.43
CA GLY A 84 6.45 1.75 4.83
C GLY A 84 5.56 0.71 5.52
N VAL A 85 4.47 0.27 4.87
CA VAL A 85 3.59 -0.78 5.41
C VAL A 85 4.37 -2.08 5.62
N LEU A 86 5.14 -2.51 4.62
CA LEU A 86 5.92 -3.75 4.71
C LEU A 86 7.01 -3.66 5.79
N ARG A 87 7.76 -2.56 5.86
CA ARG A 87 8.74 -2.31 6.92
C ARG A 87 8.08 -2.31 8.30
N GLY A 88 6.90 -1.71 8.43
CA GLY A 88 6.17 -1.68 9.70
C GLY A 88 5.69 -3.05 10.18
N THR A 89 5.43 -3.98 9.26
CA THR A 89 5.12 -5.39 9.62
C THR A 89 6.33 -6.25 9.95
N LYS A 90 7.56 -5.78 9.69
CA LYS A 90 8.80 -6.52 9.97
C LYS A 90 8.94 -6.87 11.44
N GLU A 91 8.67 -5.89 12.32
CA GLU A 91 8.84 -6.05 13.77
C GLU A 91 7.87 -7.08 14.38
N THR A 92 6.74 -7.35 13.72
CA THR A 92 5.72 -8.27 14.21
C THR A 92 5.65 -9.57 13.40
N GLY A 93 6.52 -9.76 12.41
CA GLY A 93 6.51 -10.94 11.52
C GLY A 93 5.28 -11.05 10.61
N GLY A 94 4.57 -9.94 10.36
CA GLY A 94 3.25 -9.94 9.71
C GLY A 94 3.24 -9.96 8.18
N ALA A 95 4.41 -9.88 7.53
CA ALA A 95 4.52 -9.80 6.08
C ALA A 95 4.35 -11.18 5.41
N THR A 96 3.10 -11.57 5.14
CA THR A 96 2.77 -12.80 4.39
C THR A 96 2.37 -12.48 2.96
N LEU A 97 2.41 -13.47 2.06
CA LEU A 97 1.92 -13.29 0.68
C LEU A 97 0.43 -12.92 0.64
N GLU A 98 -0.37 -13.40 1.59
CA GLU A 98 -1.79 -13.04 1.71
C GLU A 98 -1.94 -11.56 2.07
N MET A 99 -1.17 -11.09 3.07
CA MET A 99 -1.15 -9.68 3.47
C MET A 99 -0.67 -8.77 2.34
N ILE A 100 0.32 -9.21 1.55
CA ILE A 100 0.79 -8.48 0.36
C ILE A 100 -0.30 -8.41 -0.73
N GLY A 101 -1.07 -9.49 -0.93
CA GLY A 101 -2.23 -9.48 -1.80
C GLY A 101 -3.33 -8.52 -1.32
N GLN A 102 -3.62 -8.52 -0.01
CA GLN A 102 -4.55 -7.57 0.61
C GLN A 102 -4.08 -6.12 0.45
N LEU A 103 -2.79 -5.85 0.68
CA LEU A 103 -2.19 -4.54 0.46
C LEU A 103 -2.37 -4.07 -0.98
N GLY A 104 -2.20 -4.96 -1.96
CA GLY A 104 -2.46 -4.65 -3.36
C GLY A 104 -3.93 -4.30 -3.63
N GLU A 105 -4.86 -5.04 -3.02
CA GLU A 105 -6.30 -4.76 -3.09
C GLU A 105 -6.63 -3.36 -2.50
N THR A 106 -6.10 -3.08 -1.30
CA THR A 106 -6.30 -1.82 -0.58
C THR A 106 -5.74 -0.63 -1.34
N VAL A 107 -4.53 -0.73 -1.89
CA VAL A 107 -3.90 0.36 -2.64
C VAL A 107 -4.76 0.77 -3.82
N ILE A 108 -5.22 -0.17 -4.64
CA ILE A 108 -6.04 0.17 -5.82
C ILE A 108 -7.39 0.77 -5.43
N LYS A 109 -8.04 0.23 -4.38
CA LYS A 109 -9.29 0.81 -3.86
C LYS A 109 -9.07 2.24 -3.36
N ALA A 110 -8.04 2.46 -2.55
CA ALA A 110 -7.70 3.79 -2.03
C ALA A 110 -7.29 4.76 -3.14
N THR A 111 -6.55 4.32 -4.16
CA THR A 111 -6.23 5.15 -5.33
C THR A 111 -7.49 5.57 -6.08
N ALA A 112 -8.44 4.64 -6.27
CA ALA A 112 -9.72 4.96 -6.91
C ALA A 112 -10.55 5.96 -6.09
N GLU A 113 -10.60 5.80 -4.77
CA GLU A 113 -11.28 6.71 -3.84
C GLU A 113 -10.78 8.15 -3.94
N VAL A 114 -9.48 8.33 -4.15
CA VAL A 114 -8.84 9.65 -4.32
C VAL A 114 -8.67 10.06 -5.79
N THR A 115 -9.32 9.35 -6.73
CA THR A 115 -9.27 9.62 -8.18
C THR A 115 -7.86 9.60 -8.80
N GLY A 116 -6.93 8.85 -8.20
CA GLY A 116 -5.56 8.72 -8.69
C GLY A 116 -5.43 7.79 -9.92
N ASP A 117 -4.26 7.79 -10.57
CA ASP A 117 -3.99 6.90 -11.70
C ASP A 117 -3.75 5.45 -11.22
N LEU A 118 -4.74 4.58 -11.46
CA LEU A 118 -4.67 3.16 -11.09
C LEU A 118 -3.51 2.40 -11.74
N GLY A 119 -3.11 2.76 -12.97
CA GLY A 119 -2.03 2.08 -13.68
C GLY A 119 -0.66 2.44 -13.11
N THR A 120 -0.44 3.73 -12.83
CA THR A 120 0.79 4.20 -12.17
C THR A 120 0.87 3.68 -10.74
N ALA A 121 -0.22 3.75 -9.97
CA ALA A 121 -0.28 3.21 -8.62
C ALA A 121 0.00 1.70 -8.60
N ALA A 122 -0.56 0.93 -9.54
CA ALA A 122 -0.27 -0.50 -9.65
C ALA A 122 1.22 -0.78 -9.90
N LYS A 123 1.88 -0.06 -10.82
CA LYS A 123 3.33 -0.23 -11.06
C LYS A 123 4.16 0.10 -9.82
N GLN A 124 3.86 1.24 -9.19
CA GLN A 124 4.58 1.72 -8.01
C GLN A 124 4.34 0.84 -6.77
N LEU A 125 3.16 0.24 -6.65
CA LEU A 125 2.87 -0.83 -5.69
C LEU A 125 3.81 -2.02 -5.89
N ILE A 126 3.95 -2.52 -7.13
CA ILE A 126 4.82 -3.67 -7.39
C ILE A 126 6.29 -3.32 -7.13
N GLU A 127 6.74 -2.13 -7.49
CA GLU A 127 8.09 -1.67 -7.16
C GLU A 127 8.33 -1.62 -5.64
N GLY A 128 7.38 -1.09 -4.88
CA GLY A 128 7.45 -1.04 -3.42
C GLY A 128 7.43 -2.43 -2.78
N VAL A 129 6.63 -3.35 -3.32
CA VAL A 129 6.60 -4.75 -2.88
C VAL A 129 7.90 -5.47 -3.22
N ILE A 130 8.49 -5.26 -4.39
CA ILE A 130 9.76 -5.87 -4.77
C ILE A 130 10.88 -5.42 -3.83
N GLU A 131 10.93 -4.13 -3.54
CA GLU A 131 11.91 -3.56 -2.61
C GLU A 131 11.70 -4.08 -1.19
N GLY A 132 10.47 -3.99 -0.67
CA GLY A 132 10.12 -4.49 0.66
C GLY A 132 10.35 -6.00 0.81
N ALA A 133 10.01 -6.80 -0.20
CA ALA A 133 10.25 -8.24 -0.18
C ALA A 133 11.75 -8.57 -0.07
N LYS A 134 12.62 -7.84 -0.77
CA LYS A 134 14.08 -7.99 -0.64
C LYS A 134 14.56 -7.66 0.77
N GLU A 135 14.07 -6.58 1.37
CA GLU A 135 14.44 -6.16 2.73
C GLU A 135 13.94 -7.10 3.84
N LEU A 136 12.86 -7.82 3.56
CA LEU A 136 12.24 -8.78 4.47
C LEU A 136 12.70 -10.23 4.22
N GLY A 137 13.51 -10.47 3.18
CA GLY A 137 13.97 -11.82 2.82
C GLY A 137 12.85 -12.72 2.28
N LEU A 138 11.78 -12.14 1.72
CA LEU A 138 10.68 -12.87 1.09
C LEU A 138 11.00 -13.23 -0.37
N ASP A 139 10.29 -14.22 -0.92
CA ASP A 139 10.34 -14.49 -2.35
C ASP A 139 9.73 -13.31 -3.12
N VAL A 140 10.61 -12.56 -3.79
CA VAL A 140 10.27 -11.33 -4.53
C VAL A 140 9.25 -11.59 -5.64
N THR A 141 9.35 -12.73 -6.33
CA THR A 141 8.47 -13.06 -7.46
C THR A 141 7.08 -13.43 -6.95
N ALA A 142 7.00 -14.22 -5.88
CA ALA A 142 5.76 -14.59 -5.24
C ALA A 142 5.07 -13.37 -4.60
N ALA A 143 5.83 -12.50 -3.94
CA ALA A 143 5.34 -11.26 -3.36
C ALA A 143 4.76 -10.32 -4.43
N ALA A 144 5.53 -10.04 -5.49
CA ALA A 144 5.07 -9.21 -6.60
C ALA A 144 3.80 -9.80 -7.27
N SER A 145 3.77 -11.12 -7.47
CA SER A 145 2.60 -11.79 -8.05
C SER A 145 1.37 -11.72 -7.14
N ALA A 146 1.55 -11.87 -5.82
CA ALA A 146 0.46 -11.75 -4.84
C ALA A 146 -0.14 -10.34 -4.85
N ALA A 147 0.71 -9.31 -4.79
CA ALA A 147 0.28 -7.91 -4.87
C ALA A 147 -0.44 -7.61 -6.18
N ALA A 148 0.11 -8.09 -7.30
CA ALA A 148 -0.48 -7.87 -8.62
C ALA A 148 -1.87 -8.51 -8.76
N ASN A 149 -2.04 -9.73 -8.23
CA ASN A 149 -3.35 -10.40 -8.24
C ASN A 149 -4.36 -9.64 -7.38
N GLY A 150 -3.97 -9.17 -6.19
CA GLY A 150 -4.83 -8.34 -5.33
C GLY A 150 -5.22 -7.02 -5.99
N ALA A 151 -4.26 -6.34 -6.63
CA ALA A 151 -4.48 -5.11 -7.37
C ALA A 151 -5.46 -5.29 -8.54
N ILE A 152 -5.27 -6.33 -9.36
CA ILE A 152 -6.16 -6.64 -10.49
C ILE A 152 -7.56 -6.99 -10.00
N LYS A 153 -7.67 -7.78 -8.93
CA LYS A 153 -8.95 -8.13 -8.33
C LYS A 153 -9.71 -6.87 -7.92
N ALA A 154 -9.09 -5.98 -7.14
CA ALA A 154 -9.69 -4.69 -6.75
C ALA A 154 -10.10 -3.86 -7.97
N ALA A 155 -9.23 -3.75 -8.97
CA ALA A 155 -9.51 -2.99 -10.17
C ALA A 155 -10.70 -3.55 -10.96
N SER A 156 -10.80 -4.87 -11.07
CA SER A 156 -11.92 -5.56 -11.71
C SER A 156 -13.23 -5.40 -10.94
N GLU A 157 -13.18 -5.35 -9.60
CA GLU A 157 -14.36 -5.04 -8.76
C GLU A 157 -14.84 -3.60 -8.96
N ILE A 158 -13.92 -2.64 -9.19
CA ILE A 158 -14.26 -1.25 -9.53
C ILE A 158 -14.90 -1.16 -10.91
N GLY A 159 -14.36 -1.90 -11.89
CA GLY A 159 -14.97 -2.01 -13.22
C GLY A 159 -14.04 -2.64 -14.26
N SER A 160 -14.62 -3.11 -15.37
CA SER A 160 -13.89 -3.80 -16.43
C SER A 160 -12.75 -2.96 -17.04
N GLU A 161 -12.95 -1.65 -17.20
CA GLU A 161 -11.91 -0.74 -17.72
C GLU A 161 -10.77 -0.56 -16.73
N ALA A 162 -11.07 -0.33 -15.44
CA ALA A 162 -10.07 -0.25 -14.39
C ALA A 162 -9.26 -1.54 -14.29
N GLY A 163 -9.93 -2.69 -14.32
CA GLY A 163 -9.30 -4.01 -14.37
C GLY A 163 -8.33 -4.17 -15.54
N GLN A 164 -8.73 -3.74 -16.74
CA GLN A 164 -7.87 -3.77 -17.93
C GLN A 164 -6.68 -2.81 -17.80
N LYS A 165 -6.88 -1.58 -17.31
CA LYS A 165 -5.82 -0.59 -17.10
C LYS A 165 -4.75 -1.12 -16.15
N VAL A 166 -5.15 -1.67 -15.01
CA VAL A 166 -4.23 -2.26 -14.03
C VAL A 166 -3.55 -3.50 -14.60
N ARG A 167 -4.28 -4.42 -15.23
CA ARG A 167 -3.68 -5.60 -15.86
C ARG A 167 -2.63 -5.20 -16.90
N HIS A 168 -2.93 -4.23 -17.76
CA HIS A 168 -1.99 -3.75 -18.77
C HIS A 168 -0.74 -3.13 -18.13
N ALA A 169 -0.93 -2.31 -17.09
CA ALA A 169 0.18 -1.69 -16.36
C ALA A 169 1.10 -2.71 -15.68
N LEU A 170 0.54 -3.85 -15.25
CA LEU A 170 1.26 -4.92 -14.55
C LEU A 170 1.79 -6.03 -15.46
N THR A 171 1.51 -5.97 -16.76
CA THR A 171 2.00 -6.96 -17.72
C THR A 171 3.45 -6.63 -18.09
N GLY A 172 4.36 -7.59 -17.86
CA GLY A 172 5.76 -7.49 -18.26
C GLY A 172 6.73 -7.62 -17.08
N THR A 173 7.89 -6.99 -17.22
CA THR A 173 8.94 -6.98 -16.20
C THR A 173 8.92 -5.65 -15.47
N ILE A 174 8.76 -5.68 -14.14
CA ILE A 174 8.77 -4.49 -13.29
C ILE A 174 9.97 -4.60 -12.35
N ALA A 175 10.83 -3.58 -12.32
CA ALA A 175 12.06 -3.57 -11.52
C ALA A 175 12.91 -4.86 -11.65
N GLY A 176 12.98 -5.43 -12.86
CA GLY A 176 13.73 -6.66 -13.16
C GLY A 176 13.03 -7.96 -12.76
N VAL A 177 11.80 -7.90 -12.22
CA VAL A 177 11.03 -9.05 -11.78
C VAL A 177 9.89 -9.32 -12.75
N LYS A 178 9.79 -10.56 -13.23
CA LYS A 178 8.67 -11.00 -14.06
C LYS A 178 7.44 -11.20 -13.18
N VAL A 179 6.44 -10.33 -13.34
CA VAL A 179 5.18 -10.46 -12.62
C VAL A 179 4.35 -11.57 -13.27
N VAL A 180 4.01 -12.60 -12.48
CA VAL A 180 3.20 -13.73 -12.96
C VAL A 180 1.77 -13.51 -12.50
N LEU A 181 0.93 -13.00 -13.40
CA LEU A 181 -0.50 -12.84 -13.15
C LEU A 181 -1.17 -14.20 -13.18
N LYS A 182 -1.81 -14.60 -12.08
CA LYS A 182 -2.68 -15.77 -12.09
C LYS A 182 -4.03 -15.30 -12.63
N GLU A 183 -4.38 -15.73 -13.83
CA GLU A 183 -5.70 -15.42 -14.37
C GLU A 183 -6.78 -16.18 -13.58
N PRO A 184 -7.77 -15.49 -12.98
CA PRO A 184 -8.96 -16.17 -12.53
C PRO A 184 -9.81 -16.52 -13.77
N PHE A 185 -9.81 -17.81 -14.09
CA PHE A 185 -10.82 -18.61 -14.80
C PHE A 185 -11.72 -17.90 -15.82
N LYS A 186 -11.53 -18.25 -17.09
CA LYS A 186 -12.66 -18.38 -18.03
C LYS A 186 -13.69 -19.35 -17.43
N LYS A 187 -14.95 -18.95 -17.44
CA LYS A 187 -16.05 -19.86 -17.74
C LYS A 187 -16.94 -19.21 -18.77
#